data_AF-A0AAU8N4G5-F1
#
_entry.id   AF-A0AAU8N4G5-F1
#
_cell.length_a   1.000
_cell.length_b   1.000
_cell.length_c   1.000
_cell.angle_alpha   90.00
_cell.angle_beta   90.00
_cell.angle_gamma   90.00
#
_symmetry.space_group_name_H-M   'P 1'
#
loop_
_entity.id
_entity.type
_entity.pdbx_description
1 polymer ?
#
loop_
_entity_poly.entity_id
_entity_poly.type
_entity_poly.pdbx_seq_one_letter_code
_entity_poly.pdbx_strand_id
1 'polypeptide(L)'
;MAQDASQRWNRTEGVVIAPGTAPQEVAERLDSERVVARLEWYPSTPHLLSITLLADAEARVAVTPPSRGGVVPGMGVSELAESLARAFGASVTIGPASFNALPADTELPGLVRHGTPTARTVIVSPISAYMVPLQATLLERPLAVATVPEIDRRIVLHSGEGLALGMFGWDEESLPALVLTVDEGDMTVRAVTTGDSEDDAVFSWGMTSQYVWGGVAEPGPALSAVVDGLLADVTDASAITAAVPGADAEAVAKALATPGAAGLTAMIKALGLPGWVDMVLSGALAPVEVPGVVVHEPRGLANAVTRSVGLMVSDPGTPGQAIRQAYVETVTEKPWTVRAAVVLEGGIGGALLGAALRRRGGIHKGVATVGAMVLVDAVLQASLASVVRHRELRRRADEETRLVETQLVSD
;
A
#
# COMPACT_ATOMS: atom_id res chain seq x y z
N MET A 1 -40.55 -6.71 18.09
CA MET A 1 -40.47 -7.28 16.72
C MET A 1 -39.00 -7.34 16.41
N ALA A 2 -38.46 -8.56 16.44
CA ALA A 2 -37.06 -8.85 16.14
C ALA A 2 -36.78 -8.46 14.68
N GLN A 3 -35.62 -7.86 14.42
CA GLN A 3 -35.09 -7.77 13.06
C GLN A 3 -35.12 -9.18 12.46
N ASP A 4 -35.75 -9.32 11.31
CA ASP A 4 -35.71 -10.59 10.59
C ASP A 4 -34.25 -10.85 10.24
N ALA A 5 -33.69 -11.95 10.77
CA ALA A 5 -32.30 -12.36 10.58
C ALA A 5 -31.98 -12.71 9.11
N SER A 6 -32.96 -12.55 8.21
CA SER A 6 -32.89 -12.75 6.77
C SER A 6 -32.41 -11.50 5.99
N GLN A 7 -32.46 -10.30 6.57
CA GLN A 7 -32.11 -9.08 5.85
C GLN A 7 -30.63 -8.71 6.06
N ARG A 8 -29.78 -9.26 5.17
CA ARG A 8 -28.35 -8.95 5.14
C ARG A 8 -28.13 -7.61 4.44
N TRP A 9 -27.64 -6.63 5.18
CA TRP A 9 -27.19 -5.35 4.65
C TRP A 9 -25.76 -5.48 4.11
N ASN A 10 -25.52 -4.93 2.92
CA ASN A 10 -24.22 -4.90 2.29
C ASN A 10 -23.73 -3.45 2.22
N ARG A 11 -22.47 -3.23 2.60
CA ARG A 11 -21.79 -1.95 2.38
C ARG A 11 -21.70 -1.70 0.88
N THR A 12 -22.17 -0.55 0.45
CA THR A 12 -22.11 -0.09 -0.95
C THR A 12 -21.45 1.27 -0.97
N GLU A 13 -20.36 1.36 -1.72
CA GLU A 13 -19.56 2.57 -1.82
C GLU A 13 -19.93 3.36 -3.07
N GLY A 14 -19.69 4.66 -3.01
CA GLY A 14 -20.01 5.58 -4.08
C GLY A 14 -19.20 6.86 -4.00
N VAL A 15 -19.24 7.61 -5.09
CA VAL A 15 -18.58 8.90 -5.24
C VAL A 15 -19.60 9.91 -5.74
N VAL A 16 -19.62 11.09 -5.09
CA VAL A 16 -20.39 12.26 -5.50
C VAL A 16 -19.41 13.36 -5.89
N ILE A 17 -19.51 13.82 -7.14
CA ILE A 17 -18.76 14.96 -7.67
C ILE A 17 -19.77 16.09 -7.86
N ALA A 18 -19.80 17.02 -6.90
CA ALA A 18 -20.77 18.11 -6.85
C ALA A 18 -20.07 19.48 -6.71
N PRO A 19 -19.56 20.06 -7.81
CA PRO A 19 -18.94 21.38 -7.79
C PRO A 19 -19.92 22.43 -7.27
N GLY A 20 -19.46 23.26 -6.32
CA GLY A 20 -20.28 24.33 -5.75
C GLY A 20 -21.33 23.88 -4.72
N THR A 21 -21.39 22.59 -4.38
CA THR A 21 -22.24 22.06 -3.30
C THR A 21 -21.39 21.78 -2.07
N ALA A 22 -21.80 22.26 -0.90
CA ALA A 22 -21.12 21.91 0.35
C ALA A 22 -21.45 20.46 0.76
N PRO A 23 -20.50 19.69 1.35
CA PRO A 23 -20.78 18.34 1.85
C PRO A 23 -21.97 18.23 2.79
N GLN A 24 -22.20 19.27 3.58
CA GLN A 24 -23.31 19.34 4.52
C GLN A 24 -24.67 19.37 3.79
N GLU A 25 -24.76 19.98 2.61
CA GLU A 25 -26.00 20.00 1.83
C GLU A 25 -26.35 18.60 1.31
N VAL A 26 -25.33 17.82 0.91
CA VAL A 26 -25.51 16.41 0.53
C VAL A 26 -25.98 15.60 1.75
N ALA A 27 -25.37 15.84 2.92
CA ALA A 27 -25.77 15.19 4.17
C ALA A 27 -27.22 15.51 4.55
N GLU A 28 -27.63 16.77 4.48
CA GLU A 28 -28.99 17.24 4.76
C GLU A 28 -30.00 16.62 3.78
N ARG A 29 -29.63 16.47 2.51
CA ARG A 29 -30.49 15.82 1.53
C ARG A 29 -30.69 14.34 1.85
N LEU A 30 -29.62 13.61 2.13
CA LEU A 30 -29.69 12.21 2.57
C LEU A 30 -30.53 12.06 3.85
N ASP A 31 -30.37 12.99 4.80
CA ASP A 31 -31.13 13.02 6.04
C ASP A 31 -32.63 13.22 5.78
N SER A 32 -32.98 14.13 4.84
CA SER A 32 -34.36 14.38 4.43
C SER A 32 -35.01 13.19 3.72
N GLU A 33 -34.23 12.40 2.98
CA GLU A 33 -34.63 11.14 2.35
C GLU A 33 -34.56 9.95 3.33
N ARG A 34 -34.17 10.22 4.58
CA ARG A 34 -33.98 9.27 5.68
C ARG A 34 -32.94 8.20 5.44
N VAL A 35 -32.03 8.42 4.51
CA VAL A 35 -30.97 7.48 4.16
C VAL A 35 -29.95 7.43 5.29
N VAL A 36 -29.54 6.22 5.67
CA VAL A 36 -28.42 6.02 6.59
C VAL A 36 -27.15 5.86 5.78
N ALA A 37 -26.21 6.77 5.99
CA ALA A 37 -24.99 6.86 5.20
C ALA A 37 -23.83 7.44 6.00
N ARG A 38 -22.63 7.25 5.48
CA ARG A 38 -21.42 7.97 5.87
C ARG A 38 -20.90 8.75 4.68
N LEU A 39 -20.57 10.01 4.90
CA LEU A 39 -19.94 10.89 3.92
C LEU A 39 -18.52 11.18 4.34
N GLU A 40 -17.60 11.15 3.40
CA GLU A 40 -16.18 11.43 3.63
C GLU A 40 -15.63 12.34 2.54
N TRP A 41 -14.85 13.35 2.94
CA TRP A 41 -14.25 14.29 2.00
C TRP A 41 -12.98 14.91 2.58
N TYR A 42 -12.10 15.37 1.70
CA TYR A 42 -10.99 16.24 2.09
C TYR A 42 -11.46 17.70 2.14
N PRO A 43 -11.11 18.47 3.18
CA PRO A 43 -11.42 19.90 3.25
C PRO A 43 -10.87 20.71 2.06
N SER A 44 -9.79 20.24 1.42
CA SER A 44 -9.19 20.85 0.23
C SER A 44 -9.96 20.58 -1.07
N THR A 45 -10.73 19.48 -1.13
CA THR A 45 -11.54 19.09 -2.29
C THR A 45 -12.97 18.74 -1.85
N PRO A 46 -13.73 19.67 -1.24
CA PRO A 46 -15.04 19.37 -0.66
C PRO A 46 -16.11 19.00 -1.70
N HIS A 47 -15.84 19.25 -2.99
CA HIS A 47 -16.72 18.89 -4.10
C HIS A 47 -16.57 17.41 -4.51
N LEU A 48 -15.59 16.67 -3.97
CA LEU A 48 -15.39 15.23 -4.15
C LEU A 48 -15.70 14.53 -2.83
N LEU A 49 -16.79 13.78 -2.82
CA LEU A 49 -17.24 13.06 -1.63
C LEU A 49 -17.27 11.57 -1.91
N SER A 50 -16.76 10.80 -0.97
CA SER A 50 -17.11 9.39 -0.84
C SER A 50 -18.42 9.29 -0.07
N ILE A 51 -19.31 8.42 -0.53
CA ILE A 51 -20.52 8.02 0.18
C ILE A 51 -20.47 6.52 0.41
N THR A 52 -20.63 6.11 1.66
CA THR A 52 -20.83 4.71 2.03
C THR A 52 -22.25 4.56 2.54
N LEU A 53 -22.99 3.61 1.99
CA LEU A 53 -24.35 3.30 2.40
C LEU A 53 -24.56 1.80 2.60
N LEU A 54 -25.70 1.45 3.16
CA LEU A 54 -26.13 0.06 3.29
C LEU A 54 -27.21 -0.24 2.27
N ALA A 55 -27.04 -1.30 1.48
CA ALA A 55 -28.03 -1.78 0.53
C ALA A 55 -28.40 -3.24 0.80
N ASP A 56 -29.67 -3.59 0.60
CA ASP A 56 -30.12 -4.98 0.66
C ASP A 56 -29.84 -5.73 -0.67
N ALA A 57 -30.24 -7.00 -0.74
CA ALA A 57 -30.05 -7.84 -1.92
C ALA A 57 -30.82 -7.33 -3.16
N GLU A 58 -31.89 -6.56 -2.97
CA GLU A 58 -32.68 -5.93 -4.03
C GLU A 58 -32.15 -4.52 -4.39
N ALA A 59 -30.96 -4.16 -3.91
CA ALA A 59 -30.32 -2.86 -4.12
C ALA A 59 -31.17 -1.68 -3.62
N ARG A 60 -31.90 -1.86 -2.51
CA ARG A 60 -32.60 -0.78 -1.80
C ARG A 60 -31.73 -0.26 -0.66
N VAL A 61 -31.65 1.06 -0.53
CA VAL A 61 -30.84 1.70 0.52
C VAL A 61 -31.52 1.61 1.88
N ALA A 62 -30.73 1.45 2.93
CA ALA A 62 -31.20 1.48 4.30
C ALA A 62 -31.70 2.88 4.66
N VAL A 63 -32.94 2.95 5.15
CA VAL A 63 -33.54 4.19 5.67
C VAL A 63 -34.02 4.00 7.10
N THR A 64 -34.01 5.08 7.87
CA THR A 64 -34.53 5.05 9.25
C THR A 64 -36.05 5.26 9.24
N PRO A 65 -36.86 4.33 9.79
CA PRO A 65 -38.30 4.48 9.83
C PRO A 65 -38.71 5.56 10.84
N PRO A 66 -39.84 6.26 10.62
CA PRO A 66 -40.27 7.35 11.52
C PRO A 66 -40.64 6.87 12.93
N SER A 67 -40.91 5.57 13.09
CA SER A 67 -41.28 4.97 14.37
C SER A 67 -40.58 3.62 14.55
N ARG A 68 -39.27 3.64 14.85
CA ARG A 68 -38.45 2.63 15.57
C ARG A 68 -36.96 2.82 15.25
N GLY A 69 -36.09 2.59 16.24
CA GLY A 69 -34.64 2.84 16.14
C GLY A 69 -33.84 1.75 15.44
N GLY A 70 -34.06 1.54 14.15
CA GLY A 70 -33.26 0.63 13.30
C GLY A 70 -33.34 1.05 11.83
N VAL A 71 -33.04 0.14 10.90
CA VAL A 71 -33.12 0.42 9.45
C VAL A 71 -34.14 -0.49 8.75
N VAL A 72 -34.76 0.04 7.70
CA VAL A 72 -35.65 -0.69 6.78
C VAL A 72 -35.27 -0.35 5.33
N PRO A 73 -35.64 -1.18 4.32
CA PRO A 73 -35.40 -0.84 2.92
C PRO A 73 -36.20 0.39 2.48
N GLY A 74 -35.52 1.31 1.82
CA GLY A 74 -36.07 2.51 1.20
C GLY A 74 -36.08 2.42 -0.33
N MET A 75 -35.68 3.53 -0.97
CA MET A 75 -35.58 3.62 -2.44
C MET A 75 -34.42 2.80 -3.00
N GLY A 76 -34.42 2.58 -4.31
CA GLY A 76 -33.32 1.88 -4.99
C GLY A 76 -32.04 2.72 -5.03
N VAL A 77 -30.87 2.06 -5.04
CA VAL A 77 -29.55 2.71 -5.19
C VAL A 77 -29.50 3.58 -6.46
N SER A 78 -30.07 3.11 -7.57
CA SER A 78 -30.14 3.88 -8.82
C SER A 78 -31.03 5.12 -8.70
N GLU A 79 -32.15 5.00 -7.97
CA GLU A 79 -33.06 6.12 -7.73
C GLU A 79 -32.41 7.19 -6.84
N LEU A 80 -31.66 6.76 -5.81
CA LEU A 80 -30.87 7.66 -4.97
C LEU A 80 -29.78 8.38 -5.77
N ALA A 81 -29.01 7.65 -6.59
CA ALA A 81 -27.96 8.23 -7.41
C ALA A 81 -28.51 9.28 -8.38
N GLU A 82 -29.64 9.00 -9.02
CA GLU A 82 -30.33 9.97 -9.88
C GLU A 82 -30.86 11.18 -9.10
N SER A 83 -31.48 10.95 -7.94
CA SER A 83 -32.02 12.00 -7.06
C SER A 83 -30.92 13.00 -6.65
N LEU A 84 -29.78 12.49 -6.16
CA LEU A 84 -28.63 13.30 -5.78
C LEU A 84 -28.02 14.04 -6.98
N ALA A 85 -27.80 13.34 -8.10
CA ALA A 85 -27.24 13.95 -9.31
C ALA A 85 -28.09 15.14 -9.76
N ARG A 86 -29.42 14.96 -9.88
CA ARG A 86 -30.33 16.02 -10.31
C ARG A 86 -30.44 17.16 -9.30
N ALA A 87 -30.48 16.85 -8.00
CA ALA A 87 -30.62 17.85 -6.95
C ALA A 87 -29.45 18.85 -6.93
N PHE A 88 -28.24 18.35 -7.18
CA PHE A 88 -27.00 19.13 -7.05
C PHE A 88 -26.33 19.47 -8.38
N GLY A 89 -26.90 19.06 -9.52
CA GLY A 89 -26.23 19.16 -10.81
C GLY A 89 -24.88 18.43 -10.79
N ALA A 90 -24.86 17.23 -10.21
CA ALA A 90 -23.65 16.48 -9.85
C ALA A 90 -23.48 15.21 -10.70
N SER A 91 -22.28 14.63 -10.64
CA SER A 91 -22.01 13.27 -11.12
C SER A 91 -21.94 12.33 -9.92
N VAL A 92 -22.83 11.35 -9.89
CA VAL A 92 -22.99 10.43 -8.75
C VAL A 92 -22.84 9.00 -9.24
N THR A 93 -21.96 8.24 -8.61
CA THR A 93 -21.82 6.79 -8.82
C THR A 93 -21.96 6.10 -7.47
N ILE A 94 -22.85 5.11 -7.36
CA ILE A 94 -23.07 4.33 -6.13
C ILE A 94 -23.19 2.87 -6.53
N GLY A 95 -22.23 2.05 -6.11
CA GLY A 95 -22.09 0.68 -6.61
C GLY A 95 -22.11 0.65 -8.14
N PRO A 96 -22.98 -0.15 -8.78
CA PRO A 96 -23.07 -0.22 -10.24
C PRO A 96 -23.88 0.95 -10.87
N ALA A 97 -24.58 1.78 -10.09
CA ALA A 97 -25.40 2.86 -10.61
C ALA A 97 -24.56 4.12 -10.85
N SER A 98 -24.71 4.75 -12.01
CA SER A 98 -24.01 6.01 -12.33
C SER A 98 -24.96 6.97 -13.04
N PHE A 99 -25.04 8.19 -12.55
CA PHE A 99 -25.87 9.27 -13.10
C PHE A 99 -25.05 10.56 -13.15
N ASN A 100 -24.96 11.17 -14.33
CA ASN A 100 -24.27 12.44 -14.53
C ASN A 100 -25.28 13.53 -14.91
N ALA A 101 -25.43 14.52 -14.04
CA ALA A 101 -26.23 15.72 -14.26
C ALA A 101 -25.37 17.01 -14.24
N LEU A 102 -24.05 16.88 -14.36
CA LEU A 102 -23.16 18.04 -14.53
C LEU A 102 -23.51 18.79 -15.82
N PRO A 103 -23.63 20.14 -15.78
CA PRO A 103 -23.68 20.95 -16.98
C PRO A 103 -22.49 20.65 -17.91
N ALA A 104 -22.72 20.65 -19.23
CA ALA A 104 -21.73 20.21 -20.22
C ALA A 104 -20.42 21.03 -20.23
N ASP A 105 -20.48 22.26 -19.72
CA ASP A 105 -19.40 23.23 -19.60
C ASP A 105 -18.80 23.31 -18.18
N THR A 106 -19.16 22.37 -17.29
CA THR A 106 -18.63 22.35 -15.93
C THR A 106 -17.15 21.99 -15.95
N GLU A 107 -16.30 22.99 -15.73
CA GLU A 107 -14.91 22.74 -15.37
C GLU A 107 -14.87 22.19 -13.94
N LEU A 108 -14.54 20.89 -13.83
CA LEU A 108 -14.23 20.33 -12.52
C LEU A 108 -13.00 21.05 -11.98
N PRO A 109 -13.01 21.51 -10.72
CA PRO A 109 -11.81 22.04 -10.09
C PRO A 109 -10.69 21.04 -10.34
N GLY A 110 -9.61 21.50 -10.95
CA GLY A 110 -8.45 20.63 -11.13
C GLY A 110 -8.11 20.08 -9.76
N LEU A 111 -7.98 18.75 -9.64
CA LEU A 111 -7.23 18.18 -8.54
C LEU A 111 -5.90 18.91 -8.59
N VAL A 112 -5.70 19.85 -7.68
CA VAL A 112 -4.41 20.47 -7.52
C VAL A 112 -3.55 19.32 -7.03
N ARG A 113 -2.92 18.61 -7.98
CA ARG A 113 -1.70 17.90 -7.70
C ARG A 113 -0.75 19.01 -7.32
N HIS A 114 -0.80 19.42 -6.06
CA HIS A 114 0.41 19.85 -5.40
C HIS A 114 1.39 18.74 -5.75
N GLY A 115 2.37 19.03 -6.62
CA GLY A 115 3.41 18.06 -6.94
C GLY A 115 3.88 17.52 -5.61
N THR A 116 3.76 16.20 -5.39
CA THR A 116 3.63 15.58 -4.07
C THR A 116 4.49 16.30 -3.06
N PRO A 117 3.94 17.24 -2.25
CA PRO A 117 4.76 18.13 -1.46
C PRO A 117 5.58 17.25 -0.54
N THR A 118 6.91 17.42 -0.56
CA THR A 118 7.92 16.46 -0.08
C THR A 118 7.38 15.43 0.91
N ALA A 119 6.75 14.37 0.37
CA ALA A 119 6.03 13.43 1.21
C ALA A 119 7.06 12.70 2.07
N ARG A 120 6.80 12.59 3.37
CA ARG A 120 7.64 11.84 4.31
C ARG A 120 6.95 10.51 4.53
N THR A 121 7.65 9.44 4.21
CA THR A 121 7.07 8.09 4.24
C THR A 121 7.92 7.19 5.11
N VAL A 122 7.23 6.43 5.96
CA VAL A 122 7.78 5.41 6.84
C VAL A 122 7.09 4.11 6.52
N ILE A 123 7.86 3.07 6.23
CA ILE A 123 7.34 1.77 5.83
C ILE A 123 7.87 0.72 6.80
N VAL A 124 6.96 0.07 7.51
CA VAL A 124 7.27 -1.03 8.43
C VAL A 124 6.95 -2.34 7.72
N SER A 125 7.95 -3.16 7.45
CA SER A 125 7.80 -4.35 6.62
C SER A 125 8.82 -5.44 6.99
N PRO A 126 8.50 -6.72 6.78
CA PRO A 126 9.48 -7.81 6.88
C PRO A 126 10.51 -7.80 5.74
N ILE A 127 10.45 -6.84 4.81
CA ILE A 127 11.33 -6.72 3.65
C ILE A 127 12.79 -7.08 3.98
N SER A 128 13.34 -7.99 3.20
CA SER A 128 14.73 -8.41 3.34
C SER A 128 15.69 -7.27 3.01
N ALA A 129 16.79 -7.14 3.78
CA ALA A 129 17.76 -6.06 3.60
C ALA A 129 18.36 -6.02 2.19
N TYR A 130 18.44 -7.17 1.51
CA TYR A 130 18.94 -7.25 0.14
C TYR A 130 18.02 -6.61 -0.90
N MET A 131 16.73 -6.43 -0.63
CA MET A 131 15.81 -5.82 -1.61
C MET A 131 15.97 -4.31 -1.69
N VAL A 132 16.40 -3.67 -0.60
CA VAL A 132 16.44 -2.21 -0.46
C VAL A 132 17.36 -1.52 -1.48
N PRO A 133 18.62 -1.98 -1.76
CA PRO A 133 19.46 -1.34 -2.78
C PRO A 133 18.82 -1.28 -4.17
N LEU A 134 18.10 -2.33 -4.56
CA LEU A 134 17.38 -2.40 -5.82
C LEU A 134 16.22 -1.41 -5.81
N GLN A 135 15.42 -1.40 -4.74
CA GLN A 135 14.31 -0.47 -4.58
C GLN A 135 14.77 1.00 -4.61
N ALA A 136 15.85 1.35 -3.93
CA ALA A 136 16.43 2.69 -3.98
C ALA A 136 16.82 3.11 -5.41
N THR A 137 17.32 2.16 -6.20
CA THR A 137 17.69 2.42 -7.60
C THR A 137 16.47 2.54 -8.50
N LEU A 138 15.44 1.69 -8.33
CA LEU A 138 14.20 1.73 -9.11
C LEU A 138 13.37 2.99 -8.83
N LEU A 139 13.38 3.45 -7.58
CA LEU A 139 12.70 4.67 -7.15
C LEU A 139 13.55 5.93 -7.39
N GLU A 140 14.79 5.76 -7.87
CA GLU A 140 15.77 6.82 -8.10
C GLU A 140 15.95 7.77 -6.91
N ARG A 141 15.87 7.22 -5.68
CA ARG A 141 16.00 7.99 -4.43
C ARG A 141 16.77 7.23 -3.34
N PRO A 142 17.41 7.95 -2.40
CA PRO A 142 17.98 7.34 -1.21
C PRO A 142 16.89 6.69 -0.36
N LEU A 143 17.13 5.46 0.10
CA LEU A 143 16.31 4.78 1.11
C LEU A 143 17.15 4.58 2.37
N ALA A 144 16.68 5.10 3.50
CA ALA A 144 17.29 4.84 4.80
C ALA A 144 16.56 3.68 5.49
N VAL A 145 17.31 2.75 6.08
CA VAL A 145 16.74 1.53 6.66
C VAL A 145 17.21 1.35 8.09
N ALA A 146 16.26 1.22 9.01
CA ALA A 146 16.50 0.74 10.37
C ALA A 146 16.00 -0.70 10.50
N THR A 147 16.79 -1.57 11.12
CA THR A 147 16.28 -2.85 11.62
C THR A 147 15.80 -2.64 13.05
N VAL A 148 14.57 -3.04 13.36
CA VAL A 148 13.96 -2.89 14.68
C VAL A 148 13.61 -4.29 15.21
N PRO A 149 14.56 -4.96 15.91
CA PRO A 149 14.38 -6.32 16.38
C PRO A 149 13.18 -6.50 17.32
N GLU A 150 12.82 -5.45 18.07
CA GLU A 150 11.75 -5.49 19.07
C GLU A 150 10.37 -5.80 18.46
N ILE A 151 10.16 -5.43 17.20
CA ILE A 151 8.92 -5.66 16.45
C ILE A 151 9.10 -6.65 15.29
N ASP A 152 10.28 -7.28 15.17
CA ASP A 152 10.64 -8.18 14.06
C ASP A 152 10.34 -7.58 12.67
N ARG A 153 10.68 -6.30 12.48
CA ARG A 153 10.45 -5.57 11.23
C ARG A 153 11.64 -4.69 10.86
N ARG A 154 11.71 -4.34 9.59
CA ARG A 154 12.53 -3.25 9.09
C ARG A 154 11.67 -2.02 8.85
N ILE A 155 12.25 -0.87 9.14
CA ILE A 155 11.65 0.43 8.85
C ILE A 155 12.42 1.04 7.69
N VAL A 156 11.77 1.20 6.54
CA VAL A 156 12.30 1.89 5.36
C VAL A 156 11.75 3.31 5.35
N LEU A 157 12.63 4.28 5.18
CA LEU A 157 12.36 5.69 5.28
C LEU A 157 12.75 6.38 3.98
N HIS A 158 11.87 7.25 3.49
CA HIS A 158 12.21 8.17 2.42
C HIS A 158 11.41 9.46 2.50
N SER A 159 11.96 10.52 1.94
CA SER A 159 11.29 11.81 1.80
C SER A 159 11.47 12.36 0.39
N GLY A 160 10.49 13.11 -0.11
CA GLY A 160 10.60 13.85 -1.37
C GLY A 160 9.74 13.33 -2.52
N GLU A 161 9.73 14.09 -3.61
CA GLU A 161 8.90 13.86 -4.79
C GLU A 161 9.32 12.64 -5.62
N GLY A 162 8.35 11.90 -6.15
CA GLY A 162 8.58 10.76 -7.02
C GLY A 162 7.88 9.48 -6.55
N LEU A 163 8.37 8.34 -7.04
CA LEU A 163 7.75 7.04 -6.81
C LEU A 163 7.95 6.59 -5.35
N ALA A 164 6.94 5.94 -4.80
CA ALA A 164 6.97 5.34 -3.47
C ALA A 164 7.22 3.83 -3.56
N LEU A 165 7.77 3.24 -2.49
CA LEU A 165 7.89 1.79 -2.38
C LEU A 165 6.50 1.13 -2.50
N GLY A 166 6.44 -0.02 -3.17
CA GLY A 166 5.18 -0.71 -3.46
C GLY A 166 4.45 -0.20 -4.72
N MET A 167 4.90 0.90 -5.34
CA MET A 167 4.29 1.40 -6.57
C MET A 167 4.41 0.43 -7.75
N PHE A 168 5.46 -0.39 -7.78
CA PHE A 168 5.64 -1.45 -8.77
C PHE A 168 5.10 -2.81 -8.30
N GLY A 169 4.24 -2.80 -7.28
CA GLY A 169 3.77 -3.99 -6.58
C GLY A 169 4.61 -4.32 -5.36
N TRP A 170 4.06 -5.16 -4.50
CA TRP A 170 4.73 -5.70 -3.32
C TRP A 170 5.16 -7.13 -3.59
N ASP A 171 6.36 -7.46 -3.12
CA ASP A 171 6.82 -8.83 -3.06
C ASP A 171 6.21 -9.52 -1.83
N GLU A 172 5.87 -10.82 -1.93
CA GLU A 172 5.26 -11.57 -0.82
C GLU A 172 6.14 -11.56 0.44
N GLU A 173 7.47 -11.59 0.30
CA GLU A 173 8.41 -11.54 1.43
C GLU A 173 8.45 -10.16 2.10
N SER A 174 7.87 -9.14 1.48
CA SER A 174 7.76 -7.78 2.01
C SER A 174 6.40 -7.51 2.68
N LEU A 175 5.49 -8.49 2.70
CA LEU A 175 4.16 -8.38 3.28
C LEU A 175 4.05 -9.15 4.62
N PRO A 176 3.15 -8.72 5.53
CA PRO A 176 2.36 -7.50 5.47
C PRO A 176 3.24 -6.26 5.69
N ALA A 177 2.90 -5.15 5.03
CA ALA A 177 3.58 -3.87 5.17
C ALA A 177 2.64 -2.79 5.72
N LEU A 178 3.15 -1.95 6.60
CA LEU A 178 2.45 -0.75 7.05
C LEU A 178 3.15 0.49 6.49
N VAL A 179 2.40 1.34 5.81
CA VAL A 179 2.90 2.58 5.19
C VAL A 179 2.27 3.77 5.90
N LEU A 180 3.10 4.58 6.55
CA LEU A 180 2.73 5.88 7.11
C LEU A 180 3.23 6.97 6.18
N THR A 181 2.36 7.89 5.75
CA THR A 181 2.75 9.00 4.88
C THR A 181 2.23 10.32 5.43
N VAL A 182 3.09 11.34 5.45
CA VAL A 182 2.72 12.72 5.78
C VAL A 182 3.20 13.65 4.68
N ASP A 183 2.27 14.36 4.07
CA ASP A 183 2.53 15.47 3.15
C ASP A 183 1.81 16.75 3.62
N GLU A 184 1.76 17.80 2.80
CA GLU A 184 1.09 19.06 3.16
C GLU A 184 -0.44 18.95 3.19
N GLY A 185 -1.00 17.97 2.49
CA GLY A 185 -2.44 17.79 2.34
C GLY A 185 -3.02 16.77 3.31
N ASP A 186 -2.24 15.77 3.73
CA ASP A 186 -2.75 14.67 4.54
C ASP A 186 -1.69 13.93 5.38
N MET A 187 -2.19 13.21 6.38
CA MET A 187 -1.49 12.18 7.13
C MET A 187 -2.28 10.88 6.96
N THR A 188 -1.63 9.84 6.47
CA THR A 188 -2.28 8.54 6.19
C THR A 188 -1.52 7.38 6.81
N VAL A 189 -2.29 6.33 7.13
CA VAL A 189 -1.78 4.99 7.42
C VAL A 189 -2.43 4.01 6.48
N ARG A 190 -1.63 3.13 5.89
CA ARG A 190 -2.10 2.06 5.00
C ARG A 190 -1.48 0.74 5.38
N ALA A 191 -2.30 -0.25 5.67
CA ALA A 191 -1.88 -1.64 5.79
C ALA A 191 -2.03 -2.33 4.44
N VAL A 192 -0.91 -2.83 3.93
CA VAL A 192 -0.85 -3.64 2.73
C VAL A 192 -0.71 -5.08 3.18
N THR A 193 -1.78 -5.85 3.07
CA THR A 193 -1.83 -7.26 3.49
C THR A 193 -1.69 -8.20 2.32
N THR A 194 -2.15 -7.79 1.14
CA THR A 194 -2.04 -8.54 -0.11
C THR A 194 -1.31 -7.69 -1.15
N GLY A 195 -0.87 -8.30 -2.25
CA GLY A 195 -0.32 -7.55 -3.39
C GLY A 195 -1.39 -6.77 -4.16
N ASP A 196 -2.66 -6.88 -3.78
CA ASP A 196 -3.80 -6.21 -4.40
C ASP A 196 -4.21 -4.98 -3.59
N SER A 197 -4.16 -3.81 -4.23
CA SER A 197 -4.48 -2.54 -3.57
C SER A 197 -5.96 -2.42 -3.17
N GLU A 198 -6.86 -3.24 -3.73
CA GLU A 198 -8.27 -3.24 -3.33
C GLU A 198 -8.48 -3.79 -1.91
N ASP A 199 -7.54 -4.60 -1.41
CA ASP A 199 -7.59 -5.17 -0.05
C ASP A 199 -6.87 -4.29 1.00
N ASP A 200 -6.25 -3.18 0.58
CA ASP A 200 -5.48 -2.32 1.48
C ASP A 200 -6.40 -1.63 2.50
N ALA A 201 -6.08 -1.74 3.78
CA ALA A 201 -6.76 -0.95 4.81
C ALA A 201 -6.12 0.44 4.92
N VAL A 202 -6.84 1.48 4.51
CA VAL A 202 -6.35 2.88 4.48
C VAL A 202 -7.13 3.75 5.46
N PHE A 203 -6.42 4.56 6.24
CA PHE A 203 -7.01 5.64 7.04
C PHE A 203 -6.29 6.96 6.79
N SER A 204 -7.06 8.04 6.81
CA SER A 204 -6.61 9.42 6.62
C SER A 204 -7.05 10.27 7.82
N TRP A 205 -6.10 10.96 8.45
CA TRP A 205 -6.40 11.94 9.51
C TRP A 205 -6.78 13.33 8.96
N GLY A 206 -6.55 13.60 7.67
CA GLY A 206 -6.96 14.83 6.99
C GLY A 206 -8.37 14.77 6.41
N MET A 207 -8.93 13.57 6.29
CA MET A 207 -10.30 13.37 5.81
C MET A 207 -11.32 13.70 6.91
N THR A 208 -12.38 14.42 6.53
CA THR A 208 -13.54 14.64 7.38
C THR A 208 -14.57 13.57 7.11
N SER A 209 -15.14 12.99 8.19
CA SER A 209 -16.20 12.00 8.11
C SER A 209 -17.46 12.52 8.82
N GLN A 210 -18.63 12.33 8.21
CA GLN A 210 -19.93 12.69 8.75
C GLN A 210 -20.91 11.54 8.58
N TYR A 211 -21.53 11.14 9.69
CA TYR A 211 -22.62 10.15 9.70
C TYR A 211 -23.97 10.84 9.49
N VAL A 212 -24.79 10.25 8.62
CA VAL A 212 -26.19 10.63 8.39
C VAL A 212 -27.07 9.53 8.99
N TRP A 213 -27.90 9.91 9.96
CA TRP A 213 -28.71 8.98 10.75
C TRP A 213 -30.13 8.78 10.19
N GLY A 214 -30.44 9.39 9.05
CA GLY A 214 -31.71 9.24 8.35
C GLY A 214 -32.88 9.97 9.01
N GLY A 215 -32.70 11.23 9.39
CA GLY A 215 -33.76 12.10 9.92
C GLY A 215 -33.98 11.95 11.43
N VAL A 216 -33.01 11.38 12.15
CA VAL A 216 -33.07 11.15 13.60
C VAL A 216 -31.94 11.91 14.28
N ALA A 217 -32.30 12.82 15.19
CA ALA A 217 -31.33 13.62 15.93
C ALA A 217 -30.52 12.78 16.94
N GLU A 218 -31.16 11.80 17.59
CA GLU A 218 -30.53 10.93 18.58
C GLU A 218 -30.75 9.45 18.19
N PRO A 219 -29.74 8.76 17.62
CA PRO A 219 -29.89 7.38 17.21
C PRO A 219 -30.07 6.47 18.44
N GLY A 220 -31.10 5.63 18.39
CA GLY A 220 -31.30 4.58 19.40
C GLY A 220 -30.30 3.43 19.24
N PRO A 221 -30.16 2.55 20.25
CA PRO A 221 -29.10 1.54 20.29
C PRO A 221 -29.09 0.57 19.11
N ALA A 222 -30.25 0.27 18.52
CA ALA A 222 -30.31 -0.62 17.35
C ALA A 222 -29.91 0.05 16.04
N LEU A 223 -30.05 1.38 15.90
CA LEU A 223 -29.50 2.13 14.76
C LEU A 223 -28.00 2.33 14.94
N SER A 224 -27.57 2.73 16.15
CA SER A 224 -26.14 2.83 16.48
C SER A 224 -25.40 1.53 16.22
N ALA A 225 -25.92 0.38 16.68
CA ALA A 225 -25.28 -0.92 16.44
C ALA A 225 -25.14 -1.27 14.95
N VAL A 226 -26.09 -0.87 14.10
CA VAL A 226 -26.00 -1.08 12.64
C VAL A 226 -24.94 -0.17 12.03
N VAL A 227 -24.93 1.11 12.40
CA VAL A 227 -23.94 2.07 11.90
C VAL A 227 -22.54 1.69 12.39
N ASP A 228 -22.35 1.46 13.69
CA ASP A 228 -21.08 1.07 14.30
C ASP A 228 -20.55 -0.26 13.75
N GLY A 229 -21.44 -1.19 13.37
CA GLY A 229 -21.06 -2.49 12.82
C GLY A 229 -20.76 -2.50 11.33
N LEU A 230 -21.36 -1.61 10.53
CA LEU A 230 -21.33 -1.71 9.06
C LEU A 230 -20.90 -0.42 8.33
N LEU A 231 -21.10 0.75 8.93
CA LEU A 231 -20.78 2.06 8.34
C LEU A 231 -19.66 2.80 9.07
N ALA A 232 -19.41 2.50 10.34
CA ALA A 232 -18.23 3.04 11.02
C ALA A 232 -16.97 2.66 10.26
N ASP A 233 -15.89 3.40 10.50
CA ASP A 233 -14.56 3.01 10.04
C ASP A 233 -14.20 1.67 10.67
N VAL A 234 -14.65 0.61 10.00
CA VAL A 234 -13.80 -0.53 9.75
C VAL A 234 -12.91 -0.14 8.57
N THR A 235 -12.15 0.96 8.69
CA THR A 235 -10.73 0.77 8.38
C THR A 235 -10.38 -0.44 9.19
N ASP A 236 -9.89 -1.50 8.57
CA ASP A 236 -9.62 -2.70 9.30
C ASP A 236 -8.47 -2.40 10.28
N ALA A 237 -8.81 -1.84 11.44
CA ALA A 237 -7.90 -1.52 12.51
C ALA A 237 -7.24 -2.82 12.96
N SER A 238 -7.93 -3.96 12.77
CA SER A 238 -7.34 -5.27 12.92
C SER A 238 -6.30 -5.58 11.85
N ALA A 239 -6.49 -5.22 10.57
CA ALA A 239 -5.45 -5.31 9.54
C ALA A 239 -4.27 -4.36 9.79
N ILE A 240 -4.51 -3.11 10.17
CA ILE A 240 -3.47 -2.13 10.56
C ILE A 240 -2.67 -2.66 11.77
N THR A 241 -3.37 -3.17 12.78
CA THR A 241 -2.73 -3.76 13.96
C THR A 241 -1.96 -5.03 13.58
N ALA A 242 -2.54 -5.91 12.75
CA ALA A 242 -1.94 -7.18 12.36
C ALA A 242 -0.70 -7.03 11.48
N ALA A 243 -0.53 -5.89 10.78
CA ALA A 243 0.67 -5.62 9.99
C ALA A 243 1.95 -5.54 10.85
N VAL A 244 1.83 -5.14 12.12
CA VAL A 244 2.95 -4.96 13.05
C VAL A 244 2.81 -5.91 14.26
N PRO A 245 3.70 -6.90 14.41
CA PRO A 245 3.66 -7.82 15.54
C PRO A 245 3.76 -7.10 16.88
N GLY A 246 2.88 -7.43 17.82
CA GLY A 246 2.87 -6.86 19.16
C GLY A 246 2.20 -5.49 19.29
N ALA A 247 1.58 -4.96 18.22
CA ALA A 247 0.79 -3.73 18.30
C ALA A 247 -0.43 -3.88 19.21
N ASP A 248 -0.79 -2.79 19.91
CA ASP A 248 -1.94 -2.73 20.81
C ASP A 248 -3.20 -2.32 20.03
N ALA A 249 -4.08 -3.29 19.77
CA ALA A 249 -5.32 -3.10 19.01
C ALA A 249 -6.24 -2.02 19.59
N GLU A 250 -6.35 -1.94 20.93
CA GLU A 250 -7.21 -0.95 21.58
C GLU A 250 -6.61 0.46 21.44
N ALA A 251 -5.30 0.58 21.59
CA ALA A 251 -4.60 1.84 21.38
C ALA A 251 -4.62 2.28 19.90
N VAL A 252 -4.53 1.35 18.95
CA VAL A 252 -4.65 1.63 17.51
C VAL A 252 -6.04 2.20 17.21
N ALA A 253 -7.12 1.56 17.69
CA ALA A 253 -8.47 2.07 17.50
C ALA A 253 -8.66 3.49 18.08
N LYS A 254 -8.12 3.74 19.27
CA LYS A 254 -8.13 5.09 19.89
C LYS A 254 -7.33 6.12 19.08
N ALA A 255 -6.21 5.71 18.49
CA ALA A 255 -5.38 6.58 17.66
C ALA A 255 -6.09 6.99 16.36
N LEU A 256 -6.80 6.07 15.72
CA LEU A 256 -7.64 6.36 14.55
C LEU A 256 -8.78 7.34 14.91
N ALA A 257 -9.42 7.16 16.06
CA ALA A 257 -10.47 8.06 16.53
C ALA A 257 -9.95 9.45 16.97
N THR A 258 -8.64 9.63 17.14
CA THR A 258 -8.04 10.89 17.58
C THR A 258 -7.69 11.75 16.36
N PRO A 259 -8.21 12.99 16.22
CA PRO A 259 -7.98 13.80 15.04
C PRO A 259 -6.53 14.29 14.86
N GLY A 260 -6.12 14.44 13.60
CA GLY A 260 -4.90 15.13 13.19
C GLY A 260 -3.59 14.51 13.71
N ALA A 261 -2.55 15.35 13.86
CA ALA A 261 -1.21 14.91 14.24
C ALA A 261 -1.16 14.16 15.60
N ALA A 262 -2.04 14.52 16.54
CA ALA A 262 -2.15 13.82 17.81
C ALA A 262 -2.55 12.34 17.64
N GLY A 263 -3.43 12.04 16.67
CA GLY A 263 -3.79 10.68 16.31
C GLY A 263 -2.64 9.91 15.68
N LEU A 264 -1.89 10.54 14.78
CA LEU A 264 -0.68 9.94 14.20
C LEU A 264 0.37 9.61 15.27
N THR A 265 0.67 10.55 16.18
CA THR A 265 1.62 10.30 17.28
C THR A 265 1.13 9.17 18.20
N ALA A 266 -0.18 9.11 18.49
CA ALA A 266 -0.78 8.01 19.24
C ALA A 266 -0.65 6.67 18.51
N MET A 267 -0.81 6.65 17.17
CA MET A 267 -0.66 5.47 16.32
C MET A 267 0.78 4.93 16.38
N ILE A 268 1.78 5.79 16.21
CA ILE A 268 3.20 5.41 16.29
C ILE A 268 3.50 4.71 17.61
N LYS A 269 2.96 5.23 18.72
CA LYS A 269 3.10 4.63 20.05
C LYS A 269 2.35 3.29 20.16
N ALA A 270 1.12 3.20 19.64
CA ALA A 270 0.30 2.00 19.68
C ALA A 270 0.92 0.82 18.90
N LEU A 271 1.63 1.13 17.82
CA LEU A 271 2.36 0.18 16.99
C LEU A 271 3.72 -0.22 17.58
N GLY A 272 4.13 0.36 18.72
CA GLY A 272 5.43 0.10 19.34
C GLY A 272 6.61 0.63 18.53
N LEU A 273 6.39 1.60 17.63
CA LEU A 273 7.45 2.14 16.78
C LEU A 273 8.38 3.07 17.58
N PRO A 274 9.67 3.17 17.21
CA PRO A 274 10.60 4.08 17.86
C PRO A 274 10.14 5.55 17.77
N GLY A 275 10.35 6.33 18.84
CA GLY A 275 9.91 7.74 18.89
C GLY A 275 10.52 8.65 17.82
N TRP A 276 11.64 8.28 17.20
CA TRP A 276 12.21 9.03 16.09
C TRP A 276 11.35 8.96 14.81
N VAL A 277 10.44 7.98 14.69
CA VAL A 277 9.49 7.89 13.57
C VAL A 277 8.59 9.12 13.51
N ASP A 278 8.13 9.59 14.67
CA ASP A 278 7.33 10.82 14.80
C ASP A 278 8.14 12.06 14.36
N MET A 279 9.43 12.12 14.73
CA MET A 279 10.32 13.19 14.28
C MET A 279 10.54 13.18 12.76
N VAL A 280 10.63 12.01 12.13
CA VAL A 280 10.76 11.89 10.67
C VAL A 280 9.48 12.33 9.97
N LEU A 281 8.31 11.84 10.41
CA LEU A 281 7.01 12.16 9.79
C LEU A 281 6.62 13.63 10.00
N SER A 282 6.97 14.23 11.15
CA SER A 282 6.80 15.66 11.40
C SER A 282 7.82 16.54 10.67
N GLY A 283 8.89 15.96 10.11
CA GLY A 283 9.97 16.68 9.42
C GLY A 283 11.03 17.29 10.35
N ALA A 284 10.99 16.99 11.65
CA ALA A 284 12.00 17.42 12.61
C ALA A 284 13.34 16.66 12.45
N LEU A 285 13.35 15.50 11.78
CA LEU A 285 14.53 14.68 11.54
C LEU A 285 14.54 14.15 10.10
N ALA A 286 15.65 14.32 9.36
CA ALA A 286 15.74 13.75 8.01
C ALA A 286 15.95 12.22 8.08
N PRO A 287 15.41 11.43 7.13
CA PRO A 287 15.59 9.98 7.09
C PRO A 287 17.05 9.50 7.23
N VAL A 288 17.98 10.21 6.61
CA VAL A 288 19.42 9.87 6.61
C VAL A 288 20.15 10.21 7.91
N GLU A 289 19.54 11.06 8.75
CA GLU A 289 20.09 11.51 10.03
C GLU A 289 19.65 10.62 11.21
N VAL A 290 18.72 9.68 10.97
CA VAL A 290 18.24 8.76 12.00
C VAL A 290 19.41 7.90 12.51
N PRO A 291 19.66 7.86 13.83
CA PRO A 291 20.77 7.09 14.37
C PRO A 291 20.67 5.59 14.03
N GLY A 292 21.76 5.02 13.52
CA GLY A 292 21.88 3.58 13.26
C GLY A 292 21.25 3.11 11.95
N VAL A 293 20.75 4.01 11.09
CA VAL A 293 20.23 3.61 9.78
C VAL A 293 21.33 3.31 8.77
N VAL A 294 21.02 2.40 7.85
CA VAL A 294 21.83 2.15 6.66
C VAL A 294 21.19 2.87 5.48
N VAL A 295 21.95 3.75 4.82
CA VAL A 295 21.48 4.52 3.66
C VAL A 295 21.89 3.83 2.36
N HIS A 296 20.90 3.57 1.52
CA HIS A 296 21.07 2.99 0.20
C HIS A 296 20.83 4.03 -0.88
N GLU A 297 21.92 4.50 -1.48
CA GLU A 297 21.86 5.42 -2.62
C GLU A 297 21.53 4.70 -3.95
N PRO A 298 20.82 5.38 -4.88
CA PRO A 298 20.63 4.92 -6.25
C PRO A 298 21.97 4.82 -6.97
N ARG A 299 22.33 3.63 -7.46
CA ARG A 299 23.67 3.41 -8.05
C ARG A 299 23.66 2.62 -9.37
N GLY A 300 22.58 2.73 -10.14
CA GLY A 300 22.41 2.00 -11.40
C GLY A 300 22.12 0.51 -11.20
N LEU A 301 21.30 -0.06 -12.09
CA LEU A 301 20.69 -1.38 -11.89
C LEU A 301 21.72 -2.50 -11.67
N ALA A 302 22.77 -2.59 -12.49
CA ALA A 302 23.77 -3.66 -12.38
C ALA A 302 24.51 -3.66 -11.02
N ASN A 303 24.80 -2.48 -10.46
CA ASN A 303 25.43 -2.36 -9.15
C ASN A 303 24.44 -2.72 -8.03
N ALA A 304 23.21 -2.24 -8.14
CA ALA A 304 22.15 -2.51 -7.18
C ALA A 304 21.90 -4.02 -7.05
N VAL A 305 21.71 -4.70 -8.18
CA VAL A 305 21.63 -6.16 -8.30
C VAL A 305 22.79 -6.86 -7.59
N THR A 306 24.03 -6.45 -7.88
CA THR A 306 25.23 -7.08 -7.29
C THR A 306 25.28 -6.91 -5.77
N ARG A 307 24.89 -5.74 -5.25
CA ARG A 307 24.82 -5.49 -3.80
C ARG A 307 23.68 -6.25 -3.14
N SER A 308 22.50 -6.30 -3.75
CA SER A 308 21.37 -7.11 -3.31
C SER A 308 21.78 -8.57 -3.17
N VAL A 309 22.34 -9.16 -4.23
CA VAL A 309 22.92 -10.51 -4.20
C VAL A 309 23.97 -10.67 -3.09
N GLY A 310 24.87 -9.70 -2.96
CA GLY A 310 25.90 -9.73 -1.91
C GLY A 310 25.32 -9.81 -0.51
N LEU A 311 24.28 -9.01 -0.23
CA LEU A 311 23.56 -9.02 1.05
C LEU A 311 22.79 -10.32 1.26
N MET A 312 22.10 -10.83 0.24
CA MET A 312 21.37 -12.09 0.29
C MET A 312 22.29 -13.27 0.66
N VAL A 313 23.50 -13.31 0.10
CA VAL A 313 24.50 -14.35 0.40
C VAL A 313 25.09 -14.20 1.81
N SER A 314 25.15 -12.98 2.32
CA SER A 314 25.70 -12.64 3.63
C SER A 314 24.68 -12.75 4.77
N ASP A 315 23.37 -12.87 4.47
CA ASP A 315 22.32 -13.02 5.48
C ASP A 315 22.24 -14.47 5.99
N PRO A 316 22.45 -14.73 7.29
CA PRO A 316 22.30 -16.05 7.87
C PRO A 316 20.82 -16.46 8.09
N GLY A 317 19.85 -15.58 7.88
CA GLY A 317 18.43 -15.79 8.16
C GLY A 317 17.56 -16.37 7.02
N THR A 318 18.09 -16.59 5.82
CA THR A 318 17.29 -17.12 4.69
C THR A 318 17.00 -18.62 4.85
N PRO A 319 15.74 -19.09 4.79
CA PRO A 319 15.43 -20.51 4.72
C PRO A 319 16.01 -21.11 3.42
N GLY A 320 16.96 -22.06 3.51
CA GLY A 320 17.48 -22.73 2.30
C GLY A 320 18.96 -23.10 2.26
N GLN A 321 19.59 -23.46 3.38
CA GLN A 321 20.99 -23.96 3.41
C GLN A 321 21.28 -25.08 2.38
N ALA A 322 20.31 -25.97 2.12
CA ALA A 322 20.45 -27.04 1.12
C ALA A 322 20.40 -26.53 -0.33
N ILE A 323 19.51 -25.57 -0.62
CA ILE A 323 19.41 -24.93 -1.94
C ILE A 323 20.67 -24.08 -2.20
N ARG A 324 21.18 -23.42 -1.16
CA ARG A 324 22.44 -22.66 -1.19
C ARG A 324 23.64 -23.54 -1.53
N GLN A 325 23.80 -24.71 -0.90
CA GLN A 325 24.89 -25.64 -1.22
C GLN A 325 24.77 -26.18 -2.66
N ALA A 326 23.57 -26.62 -3.06
CA ALA A 326 23.32 -27.11 -4.42
C ALA A 326 23.56 -26.03 -5.50
N TYR A 327 23.22 -24.77 -5.21
CA TYR A 327 23.45 -23.64 -6.10
C TYR A 327 24.93 -23.29 -6.21
N VAL A 328 25.66 -23.25 -5.08
CA VAL A 328 27.12 -23.01 -5.06
C VAL A 328 27.87 -24.10 -5.82
N GLU A 329 27.51 -25.37 -5.63
CA GLU A 329 28.10 -26.52 -6.34
C GLU A 329 27.82 -26.44 -7.86
N THR A 330 26.57 -26.15 -8.25
CA THR A 330 26.18 -26.06 -9.66
C THR A 330 26.91 -24.92 -10.39
N VAL A 331 27.01 -23.74 -9.75
CA VAL A 331 27.68 -22.56 -10.32
C VAL A 331 29.20 -22.73 -10.43
N THR A 332 29.81 -23.51 -9.54
CA THR A 332 31.26 -23.70 -9.48
C THR A 332 31.73 -24.88 -10.34
N GLU A 333 31.02 -26.01 -10.31
CA GLU A 333 31.40 -27.24 -11.01
C GLU A 333 30.84 -27.33 -12.44
N LYS A 334 29.64 -26.80 -12.69
CA LYS A 334 28.97 -26.85 -14.00
C LYS A 334 28.58 -25.46 -14.51
N PRO A 335 29.51 -24.50 -14.63
CA PRO A 335 29.20 -23.11 -15.01
C PRO A 335 28.56 -22.96 -16.40
N TRP A 336 28.62 -23.98 -17.25
CA TRP A 336 27.99 -24.00 -18.57
C TRP A 336 26.47 -24.20 -18.51
N THR A 337 25.92 -24.86 -17.48
CA THR A 337 24.47 -25.08 -17.35
C THR A 337 23.73 -23.79 -17.04
N VAL A 338 24.29 -22.97 -16.14
CA VAL A 338 23.77 -21.65 -15.80
C VAL A 338 23.84 -20.70 -16.99
N ARG A 339 24.92 -20.76 -17.78
CA ARG A 339 25.03 -19.99 -19.03
C ARG A 339 24.00 -20.43 -20.07
N ALA A 340 23.71 -21.73 -20.17
CA ALA A 340 22.68 -22.23 -21.07
C ALA A 340 21.26 -21.81 -20.64
N ALA A 341 20.97 -21.83 -19.34
CA ALA A 341 19.70 -21.37 -18.78
C ALA A 341 19.48 -19.86 -18.99
N VAL A 342 20.48 -19.03 -18.68
CA VAL A 342 20.46 -17.57 -18.91
C VAL A 342 20.28 -17.22 -20.38
N VAL A 343 20.90 -17.97 -21.31
CA VAL A 343 20.72 -17.76 -22.76
C VAL A 343 19.31 -18.15 -23.20
N LEU A 344 18.72 -19.20 -22.62
CA LEU A 344 17.37 -19.64 -22.91
C LEU A 344 16.33 -18.62 -22.41
N GLU A 345 16.45 -18.18 -21.16
CA GLU A 345 15.57 -17.18 -20.53
C GLU A 345 15.73 -15.80 -21.18
N GLY A 346 16.96 -15.37 -21.45
CA GLY A 346 17.24 -14.14 -22.19
C GLY A 346 16.66 -14.16 -23.61
N GLY A 347 16.65 -15.33 -24.26
CA GLY A 347 16.01 -15.53 -25.55
C GLY A 347 14.49 -15.40 -25.49
N ILE A 348 13.85 -15.94 -24.44
CA ILE A 348 12.40 -15.85 -24.23
C ILE A 348 12.00 -14.40 -23.88
N GLY A 349 12.70 -13.74 -22.95
CA GLY A 349 12.45 -12.34 -22.59
C GLY A 349 12.63 -11.39 -23.77
N GLY A 350 13.69 -11.58 -24.56
CA GLY A 350 13.93 -10.81 -25.79
C GLY A 350 12.88 -11.05 -26.88
N ALA A 351 12.38 -12.28 -27.04
CA ALA A 351 11.31 -12.60 -27.98
C ALA A 351 9.97 -11.96 -27.59
N LEU A 352 9.62 -11.97 -26.30
CA LEU A 352 8.40 -11.36 -25.78
C LEU A 352 8.42 -9.83 -25.93
N LEU A 353 9.54 -9.18 -25.60
CA LEU A 353 9.75 -7.74 -25.84
C LEU A 353 9.72 -7.39 -27.33
N GLY A 354 10.39 -8.18 -28.17
CA GLY A 354 10.39 -7.98 -29.62
C GLY A 354 9.00 -8.13 -30.26
N ALA A 355 8.20 -9.08 -29.77
CA ALA A 355 6.82 -9.27 -30.21
C ALA A 355 5.90 -8.10 -29.77
N ALA A 356 6.10 -7.57 -28.56
CA ALA A 356 5.37 -6.41 -28.06
C ALA A 356 5.70 -5.13 -28.86
N LEU A 357 6.94 -4.98 -29.32
CA LEU A 357 7.41 -3.82 -30.09
C LEU A 357 7.02 -3.85 -31.58
N ARG A 358 6.73 -5.02 -32.16
CA ARG A 358 6.39 -5.17 -33.60
C ARG A 358 4.92 -4.94 -33.95
N ARG A 359 4.00 -4.88 -32.98
CA ARG A 359 2.57 -4.65 -33.26
C ARG A 359 2.28 -3.17 -33.50
N ARG A 360 1.86 -2.82 -34.73
CA ARG A 360 1.27 -1.51 -35.04
C ARG A 360 -0.15 -1.45 -34.44
N GLY A 361 -0.29 -0.76 -33.30
CA GLY A 361 -1.60 -0.57 -32.65
C GLY A 361 -1.59 -0.30 -31.14
N GLY A 362 -0.42 -0.31 -30.50
CA GLY A 362 -0.29 -0.01 -29.06
C GLY A 362 0.45 -1.11 -28.31
N ILE A 363 1.29 -0.70 -27.36
CA ILE A 363 2.11 -1.60 -26.54
C ILE A 363 1.19 -2.31 -25.55
N HIS A 364 1.08 -3.64 -25.64
CA HIS A 364 0.40 -4.43 -24.60
C HIS A 364 1.29 -4.41 -23.35
N LYS A 365 1.03 -3.45 -22.45
CA LYS A 365 1.90 -3.14 -21.30
C LYS A 365 2.29 -4.39 -20.51
N GLY A 366 1.36 -5.32 -20.27
CA GLY A 366 1.63 -6.57 -19.56
C GLY A 366 2.69 -7.49 -20.19
N VAL A 367 2.69 -7.66 -21.52
CA VAL A 367 3.66 -8.55 -22.21
C VAL A 367 5.05 -7.93 -22.25
N ALA A 368 5.11 -6.60 -22.41
CA ALA A 368 6.37 -5.86 -22.34
C ALA A 368 6.98 -5.89 -20.92
N THR A 369 6.15 -5.76 -19.88
CA THR A 369 6.58 -5.86 -18.48
C THR A 369 7.10 -7.25 -18.15
N VAL A 370 6.40 -8.32 -18.55
CA VAL A 370 6.86 -9.70 -18.34
C VAL A 370 8.17 -9.97 -19.08
N GLY A 371 8.30 -9.52 -20.33
CA GLY A 371 9.55 -9.65 -21.08
C GLY A 371 10.71 -8.90 -20.44
N ALA A 372 10.47 -7.70 -19.89
CA ALA A 372 11.49 -6.93 -19.16
C ALA A 372 11.87 -7.60 -17.83
N MET A 373 10.91 -8.15 -17.09
CA MET A 373 11.15 -8.84 -15.83
C MET A 373 11.97 -10.13 -16.03
N VAL A 374 11.67 -10.92 -17.06
CA VAL A 374 12.45 -12.12 -17.42
C VAL A 374 13.88 -11.76 -17.84
N LEU A 375 14.07 -10.64 -18.54
CA LEU A 375 15.43 -10.17 -18.87
C LEU A 375 16.19 -9.69 -17.61
N VAL A 376 15.51 -9.00 -16.69
CA VAL A 376 16.10 -8.57 -15.42
C VAL A 376 16.50 -9.78 -14.58
N ASP A 377 15.64 -10.82 -14.52
CA ASP A 377 15.94 -12.07 -13.82
C ASP A 377 17.12 -12.83 -14.45
N ALA A 378 17.17 -12.96 -15.77
CA ALA A 378 18.30 -13.58 -16.46
C ALA A 378 19.64 -12.84 -16.19
N VAL A 379 19.61 -11.50 -16.11
CA VAL A 379 20.77 -10.67 -15.76
C VAL A 379 21.14 -10.83 -14.29
N LEU A 380 20.16 -10.92 -13.39
CA LEU A 380 20.34 -11.20 -11.96
C LEU A 380 21.02 -12.56 -11.76
N GLN A 381 20.51 -13.62 -12.38
CA GLN A 381 21.07 -14.97 -12.28
C GLN A 381 22.49 -15.06 -12.85
N ALA A 382 22.77 -14.43 -14.00
CA ALA A 382 24.10 -14.41 -14.61
C ALA A 382 25.13 -13.69 -13.72
N SER A 383 24.70 -12.58 -13.10
CA SER A 383 25.54 -11.77 -12.21
C SER A 383 25.80 -12.49 -10.89
N LEU A 384 24.78 -13.12 -10.31
CA LEU A 384 24.86 -13.96 -9.11
C LEU A 384 25.84 -15.13 -9.32
N ALA A 385 25.73 -15.84 -10.44
CA ALA A 385 26.62 -16.95 -10.78
C ALA A 385 28.08 -16.51 -10.95
N SER A 386 28.33 -15.35 -11.57
CA SER A 386 29.67 -14.80 -11.74
C SER A 386 30.32 -14.43 -10.40
N VAL A 387 29.58 -13.75 -9.51
CA VAL A 387 30.08 -13.28 -8.22
C VAL A 387 30.34 -14.44 -7.26
N VAL A 388 29.42 -15.41 -7.19
CA VAL A 388 29.56 -16.62 -6.36
C VAL A 388 30.79 -17.43 -6.81
N ARG A 389 30.96 -17.63 -8.12
CA ARG A 389 32.12 -18.33 -8.67
C ARG A 389 33.43 -17.60 -8.35
N HIS A 390 33.47 -16.28 -8.52
CA HIS A 390 34.70 -15.50 -8.30
C HIS A 390 35.14 -15.50 -6.83
N ARG A 391 34.19 -15.45 -5.89
CA ARG A 391 34.49 -15.54 -4.45
C ARG A 391 34.94 -16.92 -4.03
N GLU A 392 34.32 -17.98 -4.54
CA GLU A 392 34.73 -19.35 -4.22
C GLU A 392 36.11 -19.69 -4.81
N LEU A 393 36.40 -19.24 -6.04
CA LEU A 393 37.73 -19.41 -6.62
C LEU A 393 38.81 -18.65 -5.84
N ARG A 394 38.50 -17.45 -5.31
CA ARG A 394 39.41 -16.73 -4.40
C ARG A 394 39.60 -17.45 -3.09
N ARG A 395 38.52 -17.95 -2.47
CA ARG A 395 38.60 -18.72 -1.22
C ARG A 395 39.46 -19.98 -1.38
N ARG A 396 39.28 -20.71 -2.47
CA ARG A 396 40.09 -21.90 -2.80
C ARG A 396 41.55 -21.54 -3.08
N ALA A 397 41.81 -20.44 -3.79
CA ALA A 397 43.17 -19.96 -4.01
C ALA A 397 43.84 -19.51 -2.70
N ASP A 398 43.11 -18.86 -1.80
CA ASP A 398 43.62 -18.47 -0.48
C ASP A 398 43.87 -19.70 0.42
N GLU A 399 43.02 -20.73 0.35
CA GLU A 399 43.22 -22.02 1.04
C GLU A 399 44.43 -22.78 0.47
N GLU A 400 44.62 -22.83 -0.86
CA GLU A 400 45.79 -23.44 -1.50
C GLU A 400 47.09 -22.69 -1.17
N THR A 401 47.07 -21.35 -1.19
CA THR A 401 48.23 -20.52 -0.83
C THR A 401 48.64 -20.77 0.63
N ARG A 402 47.66 -20.90 1.53
CA ARG A 402 47.89 -21.20 2.94
C ARG A 402 48.44 -22.60 3.16
N LEU A 403 47.99 -23.59 2.38
CA LEU A 403 48.52 -24.96 2.43
C LEU A 403 49.97 -25.02 1.89
N VAL A 404 50.29 -24.27 0.83
CA VAL A 404 51.65 -24.15 0.29
C VAL A 404 52.58 -23.44 1.27
N GLU A 405 52.14 -22.36 1.90
CA GLU A 405 52.90 -21.68 2.97
C GLU A 405 53.14 -22.61 4.17
N THR A 406 52.18 -23.47 4.50
CA THR A 406 52.33 -24.44 5.61
C THR A 406 53.31 -25.57 5.25
N GLN A 407 53.39 -25.98 3.97
CA GLN A 407 54.35 -26.99 3.49
C GLN A 407 55.78 -26.44 3.37
N LEU A 408 55.94 -25.18 2.92
CA LEU A 408 57.24 -24.49 2.83
C LEU A 408 57.87 -24.18 4.19
N VAL A 409 57.10 -24.23 5.28
CA VAL A 409 57.57 -24.08 6.66
C VAL A 409 57.91 -25.45 7.30
N SER A 410 57.53 -26.56 6.65
CA SER A 410 57.76 -27.93 7.14
C SER A 410 58.91 -28.68 6.45
N ASP A 411 59.48 -28.13 5.39
CA ASP A 411 60.78 -28.52 4.78
C ASP A 411 61.87 -27.53 5.23
#